data_AF-A0A1G4I2F3-F1
#
_entry.id   AF-A0A1G4I2F3-F1
#
_cell.length_a   1.000
_cell.length_b   1.000
_cell.length_c   1.000
_cell.angle_alpha   90.00
_cell.angle_beta   90.00
_cell.angle_gamma   90.00
#
_symmetry.space_group_name_H-M   'P 1'
#
loop_
_entity.id
_entity.type
_entity.pdbx_description
1 polymer ?
#
loop_
_entity_poly.entity_id
_entity_poly.type
_entity_poly.pdbx_seq_one_letter_code
_entity_poly.pdbx_strand_id
1 'polypeptide(L)'
;MPLEPSQPTITILLLLASATSADALTAGDHSHLFVDLCTLITLNKRQFPDLPDTQQATSDYQQIQKLNASLSSPQWRRKFEKTGEGDARHQYKPEAGKQDDLHKKRWASWADAEAELEKENPPKLKAAQLKFSTKFQRLQYLVSLQPLAEQAAAAAEELQTIQESSAKLTATELKKELKEAAFGPGIENENQLTEANIKSSNGAATTRKDLCGGTTGVAKARTIAAFIYYICAGEQTDSSGAVKYCENTQAANNNAGSTLTGVDAATKDLISKCPDKSQKEISSAELLTQAAQFQEKSKQKTKELTLATSQLPTAAALRTVMFACITRQQQRQIKRWPETYPGCKA
;
A
#
# COMPACT_ATOMS: atom_id res chain seq x y z
N MET A 1 -2.03 -32.45 -35.07
CA MET A 1 -3.22 -33.14 -34.54
C MET A 1 -3.31 -32.84 -33.05
N PRO A 2 -4.42 -32.26 -32.58
CA PRO A 2 -4.66 -31.95 -31.17
C PRO A 2 -5.18 -33.19 -30.44
N LEU A 3 -4.91 -33.28 -29.14
CA LEU A 3 -5.58 -34.23 -28.24
C LEU A 3 -6.07 -33.47 -27.01
N GLU A 4 -7.39 -33.36 -26.93
CA GLU A 4 -8.23 -33.30 -25.73
C GLU A 4 -9.33 -34.37 -25.96
N PRO A 5 -10.14 -34.81 -24.97
CA PRO A 5 -10.07 -34.61 -23.51
C PRO A 5 -10.32 -35.93 -22.71
N SER A 6 -10.09 -35.94 -21.39
CA SER A 6 -10.86 -36.84 -20.50
C SER A 6 -10.87 -36.35 -19.04
N GLN A 7 -12.08 -36.08 -18.55
CA GLN A 7 -12.39 -36.00 -17.11
C GLN A 7 -12.16 -37.36 -16.44
N PRO A 8 -11.97 -37.37 -15.12
CA PRO A 8 -12.66 -38.35 -14.30
C PRO A 8 -13.60 -37.69 -13.30
N THR A 9 -14.88 -38.01 -13.45
CA THR A 9 -15.90 -38.03 -12.42
C THR A 9 -15.45 -38.93 -11.26
N ILE A 10 -15.33 -38.37 -10.06
CA ILE A 10 -15.38 -39.15 -8.81
C ILE A 10 -16.58 -38.66 -8.02
N THR A 11 -17.61 -39.51 -8.02
CA THR A 11 -18.74 -39.48 -7.10
C THR A 11 -18.26 -40.01 -5.75
N ILE A 12 -18.20 -39.17 -4.71
CA ILE A 12 -18.13 -39.63 -3.32
C ILE A 12 -19.51 -39.51 -2.70
N LEU A 13 -19.96 -40.69 -2.23
CA LEU A 13 -21.18 -41.00 -1.53
C LEU A 13 -21.32 -40.20 -0.21
N LEU A 14 -22.57 -39.88 0.13
CA LEU A 14 -23.10 -39.49 1.44
C LEU A 14 -22.17 -39.74 2.65
N LEU A 15 -21.75 -38.66 3.29
CA LEU A 15 -21.52 -38.62 4.73
C LEU A 15 -22.10 -37.31 5.31
N LEU A 16 -23.08 -37.51 6.19
CA LEU A 16 -23.66 -36.56 7.15
C LEU A 16 -24.53 -35.44 6.56
N ALA A 17 -25.72 -35.85 6.10
CA ALA A 17 -26.95 -35.14 6.42
C ALA A 17 -27.15 -35.19 7.96
N SER A 18 -26.45 -34.32 8.65
CA SER A 18 -26.73 -33.87 10.01
C SER A 18 -26.40 -32.39 10.08
N ALA A 19 -26.88 -31.63 9.09
CA ALA A 19 -27.31 -30.30 9.43
C ALA A 19 -28.51 -30.54 10.36
N THR A 20 -28.24 -30.56 11.67
CA THR A 20 -29.20 -30.00 12.61
C THR A 20 -29.76 -28.76 11.91
N SER A 21 -31.09 -28.66 11.81
CA SER A 21 -31.77 -27.40 11.52
C SER A 21 -30.88 -26.29 12.06
N ALA A 22 -30.31 -25.44 11.19
CA ALA A 22 -29.48 -24.35 11.67
C ALA A 22 -30.30 -23.67 12.75
N ASP A 23 -29.86 -23.76 14.01
CA ASP A 23 -30.62 -23.22 15.11
C ASP A 23 -30.92 -21.76 14.75
N ALA A 24 -32.17 -21.35 14.97
CA ALA A 24 -32.55 -19.98 14.68
C ALA A 24 -31.56 -19.05 15.37
N LEU A 25 -30.96 -18.13 14.60
CA LEU A 25 -29.97 -17.20 15.14
C LEU A 25 -30.59 -16.45 16.33
N THR A 26 -29.81 -16.32 17.39
CA THR A 26 -30.19 -15.67 18.64
C THR A 26 -29.36 -14.41 18.87
N ALA A 27 -29.71 -13.65 19.90
CA ALA A 27 -28.97 -12.44 20.26
C ALA A 27 -27.49 -12.76 20.56
N GLY A 28 -26.59 -12.02 19.93
CA GLY A 28 -25.13 -12.14 20.12
C GLY A 28 -24.42 -13.17 19.23
N ASP A 29 -25.13 -13.99 18.44
CA ASP A 29 -24.50 -15.02 17.60
C ASP A 29 -23.49 -14.44 16.59
N HIS A 30 -23.66 -13.18 16.19
CA HIS A 30 -22.79 -12.48 15.27
C HIS A 30 -21.84 -11.47 15.93
N SER A 31 -21.79 -11.37 17.26
CA SER A 31 -20.92 -10.40 17.96
C SER A 31 -19.45 -10.53 17.57
N HIS A 32 -18.97 -11.76 17.35
CA HIS A 32 -17.59 -11.98 16.91
C HIS A 32 -17.29 -11.43 15.50
N LEU A 33 -18.23 -11.60 14.55
CA LEU A 33 -18.10 -11.05 13.20
C LEU A 33 -18.21 -9.52 13.23
N PHE A 34 -19.07 -8.99 14.10
CA PHE A 34 -19.21 -7.55 14.29
C PHE A 34 -17.91 -6.90 14.78
N VAL A 35 -17.23 -7.50 15.76
CA VAL A 35 -15.93 -7.01 16.24
C VAL A 35 -14.88 -6.97 15.12
N ASP A 36 -14.85 -8.00 14.28
CA ASP A 36 -13.93 -8.04 13.13
C ASP A 36 -14.27 -6.97 12.08
N LEU A 37 -15.55 -6.80 11.76
CA LEU A 37 -16.01 -5.76 10.83
C LEU A 37 -15.79 -4.35 11.38
N CYS A 38 -15.97 -4.14 12.70
CA CYS A 38 -15.63 -2.89 13.37
C CYS A 38 -14.13 -2.60 13.31
N THR A 39 -13.30 -3.62 13.47
CA THR A 39 -11.85 -3.48 13.28
C THR A 39 -11.52 -2.99 11.87
N LEU A 40 -12.15 -3.59 10.85
CA LEU A 40 -11.92 -3.18 9.45
C LEU A 40 -12.47 -1.79 9.13
N ILE A 41 -13.70 -1.47 9.56
CA ILE A 41 -14.31 -0.17 9.22
C ILE A 41 -13.62 0.99 9.93
N THR A 42 -12.98 0.76 11.08
CA THR A 42 -12.25 1.82 11.80
C THR A 42 -10.85 2.08 11.23
N LEU A 43 -10.35 1.23 10.31
CA LEU A 43 -9.06 1.42 9.64
C LEU A 43 -8.94 2.76 8.92
N ASN A 44 -10.02 3.20 8.25
CA ASN A 44 -10.01 4.49 7.55
C ASN A 44 -9.79 5.69 8.48
N LYS A 45 -9.99 5.49 9.79
CA LYS A 45 -9.84 6.52 10.81
C LYS A 45 -8.42 6.54 11.43
N ARG A 46 -7.56 5.55 11.14
CA ARG A 46 -6.17 5.44 11.67
C ARG A 46 -5.23 6.44 10.99
N GLN A 47 -4.08 6.68 11.63
CA GLN A 47 -2.96 7.39 11.02
C GLN A 47 -2.10 6.40 10.23
N PHE A 48 -1.60 6.83 9.07
CA PHE A 48 -0.66 6.07 8.24
C PHE A 48 0.67 6.80 8.28
N PRO A 49 1.79 6.08 8.37
CA PRO A 49 3.09 6.72 8.26
C PRO A 49 3.25 7.27 6.85
N ASP A 50 4.07 8.32 6.71
CA ASP A 50 4.58 8.69 5.40
C ASP A 50 5.63 7.67 4.92
N LEU A 51 5.92 7.70 3.63
CA LEU A 51 7.09 7.00 3.11
C LEU A 51 8.36 7.65 3.69
N PRO A 52 9.39 6.86 3.99
CA PRO A 52 10.68 7.39 4.40
C PRO A 52 11.20 8.47 3.45
N ASP A 53 11.65 9.59 4.02
CA ASP A 53 12.39 10.60 3.27
C ASP A 53 13.71 10.02 2.74
N THR A 54 14.03 10.35 1.49
CA THR A 54 15.25 9.95 0.78
C THR A 54 16.16 11.14 0.46
N GLN A 55 15.78 12.37 0.82
CA GLN A 55 16.52 13.58 0.46
C GLN A 55 17.97 13.52 0.93
N GLN A 56 18.21 12.97 2.14
CA GLN A 56 19.57 12.77 2.64
C GLN A 56 20.39 11.83 1.75
N ALA A 57 19.83 10.68 1.34
CA ALA A 57 20.54 9.73 0.49
C ALA A 57 20.86 10.32 -0.89
N THR A 58 19.93 11.10 -1.46
CA THR A 58 20.16 11.87 -2.69
C THR A 58 21.29 12.87 -2.50
N SER A 59 21.31 13.60 -1.38
CA SER A 59 22.36 14.56 -1.06
C SER A 59 23.72 13.88 -0.88
N ASP A 60 23.79 12.76 -0.17
CA ASP A 60 25.01 12.00 0.06
C ASP A 60 25.61 11.50 -1.26
N TYR A 61 24.77 10.95 -2.15
CA TYR A 61 25.19 10.55 -3.48
C TYR A 61 25.75 11.73 -4.30
N GLN A 62 25.09 12.89 -4.26
CA GLN A 62 25.59 14.11 -4.92
C GLN A 62 26.95 14.55 -4.35
N GLN A 63 27.16 14.46 -3.03
CA GLN A 63 28.47 14.78 -2.43
C GLN A 63 29.56 13.80 -2.88
N ILE A 64 29.26 12.50 -2.99
CA ILE A 64 30.19 11.49 -3.51
C ILE A 64 30.56 11.79 -4.96
N GLN A 65 29.59 12.13 -5.81
CA GLN A 65 29.85 12.47 -7.20
C GLN A 65 30.64 13.78 -7.35
N LYS A 66 30.34 14.79 -6.53
CA LYS A 66 31.12 16.03 -6.48
C LYS A 66 32.55 15.79 -6.03
N LEU A 67 32.77 14.92 -5.03
CA LEU A 67 34.12 14.51 -4.61
C LEU A 67 34.85 13.80 -5.76
N ASN A 68 34.19 12.87 -6.45
CA ASN A 68 34.74 12.17 -7.61
C ASN A 68 35.14 13.13 -8.75
N ALA A 69 34.27 14.10 -9.07
CA ALA A 69 34.58 15.17 -10.03
C ALA A 69 35.78 16.02 -9.56
N SER A 70 35.80 16.43 -8.29
CA SER A 70 36.87 17.26 -7.73
C SER A 70 38.25 16.59 -7.77
N LEU A 71 38.30 15.26 -7.76
CA LEU A 71 39.52 14.42 -7.80
C LEU A 71 39.92 14.01 -9.23
N SER A 72 38.99 14.11 -10.18
CA SER A 72 39.22 13.76 -11.58
C SER A 72 40.22 14.69 -12.28
N SER A 73 40.82 14.22 -13.37
CA SER A 73 41.80 15.03 -14.11
C SER A 73 41.11 16.22 -14.82
N PRO A 74 41.81 17.34 -15.07
CA PRO A 74 41.25 18.44 -15.86
C PRO A 74 40.84 18.02 -17.28
N GLN A 75 41.54 17.04 -17.86
CA GLN A 75 41.18 16.49 -19.18
C GLN A 75 39.85 15.74 -19.14
N TRP A 76 39.56 15.01 -18.06
CA TRP A 76 38.28 14.33 -17.89
C TRP A 76 37.15 15.32 -17.65
N ARG A 77 37.33 16.26 -16.72
CA ARG A 77 36.32 17.27 -16.36
C ARG A 77 35.89 18.14 -17.55
N ARG A 78 36.82 18.42 -18.47
CA ARG A 78 36.54 19.09 -19.77
C ARG A 78 35.43 18.45 -20.59
N LYS A 79 35.17 17.15 -20.42
CA LYS A 79 34.06 16.47 -21.10
C LYS A 79 32.68 16.95 -20.65
N PHE A 80 32.59 17.63 -19.51
CA PHE A 80 31.35 18.12 -18.92
C PHE A 80 31.26 19.64 -18.91
N GLU A 81 32.20 20.33 -19.54
CA GLU A 81 32.17 21.80 -19.66
C GLU A 81 30.93 22.28 -20.42
N LYS A 82 30.62 23.56 -20.21
CA LYS A 82 29.55 24.27 -20.91
C LYS A 82 29.88 24.37 -22.40
N THR A 83 28.89 24.14 -23.26
CA THR A 83 29.03 24.18 -24.73
C THR A 83 28.91 25.58 -25.33
N GLY A 84 28.71 26.61 -24.50
CA GLY A 84 28.50 27.99 -24.92
C GLY A 84 28.04 28.87 -23.76
N GLU A 85 27.43 30.02 -24.07
CA GLU A 85 26.79 30.86 -23.07
C GLU A 85 25.55 30.14 -22.48
N GLY A 86 25.50 30.00 -21.16
CA GLY A 86 24.41 29.33 -20.44
C GLY A 86 24.85 28.09 -19.66
N ASP A 87 23.91 27.19 -19.37
CA ASP A 87 24.13 25.96 -18.58
C ASP A 87 24.13 24.68 -19.43
N ALA A 88 24.03 24.80 -20.76
CA ALA A 88 24.09 23.66 -21.66
C ALA A 88 25.48 23.01 -21.61
N ARG A 89 25.52 21.69 -21.41
CA ARG A 89 26.75 20.87 -21.32
C ARG A 89 26.80 19.82 -22.41
N HIS A 90 28.00 19.30 -22.66
CA HIS A 90 28.20 18.21 -23.61
C HIS A 90 27.36 16.98 -23.22
N GLN A 91 26.63 16.44 -24.20
CA GLN A 91 25.94 15.15 -24.06
C GLN A 91 26.92 13.99 -24.29
N TYR A 92 26.58 12.82 -23.75
CA TYR A 92 27.34 11.59 -23.97
C TYR A 92 27.49 11.32 -25.48
N LYS A 93 28.71 10.99 -25.89
CA LYS A 93 29.02 10.53 -27.25
C LYS A 93 29.87 9.26 -27.17
N PRO A 94 29.56 8.21 -27.95
CA PRO A 94 30.40 7.02 -28.06
C PRO A 94 31.82 7.39 -28.50
N GLU A 95 32.83 6.80 -27.87
CA GLU A 95 34.23 6.97 -28.28
C GLU A 95 34.61 5.88 -29.28
N ALA A 96 35.25 6.26 -30.39
CA ALA A 96 35.67 5.35 -31.46
C ALA A 96 34.54 4.42 -31.98
N GLY A 97 33.29 4.89 -31.95
CA GLY A 97 32.12 4.14 -32.39
C GLY A 97 31.66 3.04 -31.42
N LYS A 98 32.28 2.89 -30.25
CA LYS A 98 31.87 1.91 -29.23
C LYS A 98 31.06 2.60 -28.12
N GLN A 99 29.88 2.07 -27.85
CA GLN A 99 29.07 2.53 -26.72
C GLN A 99 29.60 1.93 -25.42
N ASP A 100 29.90 2.78 -24.46
CA ASP A 100 30.13 2.41 -23.07
C ASP A 100 28.82 2.66 -22.30
N ASP A 101 28.14 1.57 -21.94
CA ASP A 101 26.84 1.61 -21.27
C ASP A 101 26.94 2.24 -19.87
N LEU A 102 28.06 2.02 -19.16
CA LEU A 102 28.27 2.62 -17.84
C LEU A 102 28.43 4.14 -17.98
N HIS A 103 29.27 4.60 -18.91
CA HIS A 103 29.45 6.03 -19.15
C HIS A 103 28.15 6.69 -19.58
N LYS A 104 27.41 6.06 -20.50
CA LYS A 104 26.10 6.55 -20.94
C LYS A 104 25.14 6.70 -19.77
N LYS A 105 25.08 5.69 -18.89
CA LYS A 105 24.21 5.69 -17.70
C LYS A 105 24.59 6.76 -16.68
N ARG A 106 25.90 6.99 -16.49
CA ARG A 106 26.42 7.90 -15.46
C ARG A 106 26.57 9.34 -15.92
N TRP A 107 26.54 9.59 -17.23
CA TRP A 107 26.90 10.88 -17.83
C TRP A 107 26.16 12.07 -17.22
N ALA A 108 24.84 11.97 -17.06
CA ALA A 108 24.03 13.04 -16.49
C ALA A 108 24.47 13.38 -15.06
N SER A 109 24.64 12.36 -14.21
CA SER A 109 25.10 12.54 -12.83
C SER A 109 26.50 13.16 -12.73
N TRP A 110 27.39 12.85 -13.67
CA TRP A 110 28.73 13.46 -13.73
C TRP A 110 28.67 14.92 -14.21
N ALA A 111 27.81 15.22 -15.18
CA ALA A 111 27.59 16.59 -15.65
C ALA A 111 27.01 17.48 -14.55
N ASP A 112 26.05 16.96 -13.78
CA ASP A 112 25.46 17.67 -12.63
C ASP A 112 26.50 17.92 -11.53
N ALA A 113 27.34 16.93 -11.22
CA ALA A 113 28.40 17.07 -10.23
C ALA A 113 29.43 18.14 -10.63
N GLU A 114 29.80 18.22 -11.91
CA GLU A 114 30.67 19.30 -12.43
C GLU A 114 29.97 20.66 -12.31
N ALA A 115 28.67 20.73 -12.62
CA ALA A 115 27.90 21.95 -12.51
C ALA A 115 27.82 22.49 -11.09
N GLU A 116 27.59 21.62 -10.11
CA GLU A 116 27.60 22.00 -8.70
C GLU A 116 29.00 22.41 -8.23
N LEU A 117 30.04 21.76 -8.74
CA LEU A 117 31.42 22.11 -8.39
C LEU A 117 31.84 23.48 -8.93
N GLU A 118 31.35 23.89 -10.11
CA GLU A 118 31.58 25.23 -10.67
C GLU A 118 30.90 26.35 -9.86
N LYS A 119 29.82 26.06 -9.13
CA LYS A 119 29.12 27.02 -8.26
C LYS A 119 29.91 27.33 -6.99
N GLU A 120 30.90 26.52 -6.63
CA GLU A 120 31.73 26.72 -5.44
C GLU A 120 32.95 27.62 -5.72
N ASN A 121 33.18 28.64 -4.88
CA ASN A 121 34.35 29.51 -5.01
C ASN A 121 35.23 29.57 -3.73
N PRO A 122 36.49 29.10 -3.77
CA PRO A 122 37.04 28.19 -4.79
C PRO A 122 36.33 26.83 -4.75
N PRO A 123 36.38 26.02 -5.84
CA PRO A 123 35.84 24.66 -5.86
C PRO A 123 36.53 23.83 -4.78
N LYS A 124 35.81 23.55 -3.70
CA LYS A 124 36.45 23.17 -2.45
C LYS A 124 36.44 21.65 -2.33
N LEU A 125 37.63 21.10 -2.54
CA LEU A 125 38.15 19.94 -1.80
C LEU A 125 38.07 20.13 -0.25
N LYS A 126 37.58 21.27 0.28
CA LYS A 126 37.42 21.51 1.74
C LYS A 126 36.39 20.59 2.39
N ALA A 127 35.39 20.06 1.69
CA ALA A 127 34.42 19.15 2.31
C ALA A 127 35.08 17.85 2.79
N ALA A 128 36.11 17.37 2.08
CA ALA A 128 36.88 16.19 2.47
C ALA A 128 38.19 16.53 3.22
N GLN A 129 38.51 17.82 3.41
CA GLN A 129 39.78 18.30 3.98
C GLN A 129 41.05 17.71 3.31
N LEU A 130 40.93 17.19 2.07
CA LEU A 130 42.02 16.49 1.40
C LEU A 130 43.01 17.49 0.82
N LYS A 131 44.23 17.47 1.34
CA LYS A 131 45.40 18.10 0.72
C LYS A 131 46.29 16.99 0.17
N PHE A 132 46.49 16.99 -1.13
CA PHE A 132 47.41 16.06 -1.78
C PHE A 132 48.75 16.76 -2.00
N SER A 133 49.83 16.17 -1.51
CA SER A 133 51.18 16.70 -1.77
C SER A 133 51.71 16.28 -3.14
N THR A 134 51.10 15.27 -3.78
CA THR A 134 51.46 14.80 -5.13
C THR A 134 50.25 14.41 -5.98
N LYS A 135 50.43 14.40 -7.32
CA LYS A 135 49.44 13.86 -8.27
C LYS A 135 49.15 12.37 -8.01
N PHE A 136 50.16 11.62 -7.57
CA PHE A 136 50.03 10.19 -7.28
C PHE A 136 49.06 9.93 -6.11
N GLN A 137 49.17 10.70 -5.02
CA GLN A 137 48.25 10.58 -3.88
C GLN A 137 46.80 10.88 -4.27
N ARG A 138 46.58 11.89 -5.10
CA ARG A 138 45.25 12.23 -5.63
C ARG A 138 44.68 11.08 -6.47
N LEU A 139 45.50 10.49 -7.34
CA LEU A 139 45.07 9.37 -8.18
C LEU A 139 44.74 8.13 -7.33
N GLN A 140 45.55 7.84 -6.32
CA GLN A 140 45.30 6.72 -5.42
C GLN A 140 43.98 6.87 -4.68
N TYR A 141 43.66 8.09 -4.20
CA TYR A 141 42.38 8.37 -3.57
C TYR A 141 41.21 8.25 -4.55
N LEU A 142 41.37 8.76 -5.78
CA LEU A 142 40.36 8.61 -6.84
C LEU A 142 40.05 7.13 -7.12
N VAL A 143 41.07 6.29 -7.25
CA VAL A 143 40.91 4.85 -7.45
C VAL A 143 40.21 4.19 -6.26
N SER A 144 40.55 4.58 -5.03
CA SER A 144 39.87 4.08 -3.83
C SER A 144 38.40 4.52 -3.71
N LEU A 145 38.04 5.68 -4.27
CA LEU A 145 36.67 6.21 -4.26
C LEU A 145 35.77 5.52 -5.29
N GLN A 146 36.31 5.07 -6.42
CA GLN A 146 35.53 4.51 -7.53
C GLN A 146 34.55 3.38 -7.11
N PRO A 147 34.97 2.36 -6.33
CA PRO A 147 34.04 1.33 -5.87
C PRO A 147 32.89 1.88 -5.01
N LEU A 148 33.17 2.86 -4.14
CA LEU A 148 32.17 3.48 -3.28
C LEU A 148 31.19 4.33 -4.10
N ALA A 149 31.69 5.07 -5.10
CA ALA A 149 30.88 5.86 -6.00
C ALA A 149 29.91 4.98 -6.82
N GLU A 150 30.37 3.82 -7.29
CA GLU A 150 29.48 2.89 -8.01
C GLU A 150 28.46 2.21 -7.13
N GLN A 151 28.82 1.84 -5.90
CA GLN A 151 27.82 1.30 -4.98
C GLN A 151 26.78 2.36 -4.59
N ALA A 152 27.20 3.61 -4.36
CA ALA A 152 26.28 4.72 -4.10
C ALA A 152 25.37 5.00 -5.31
N ALA A 153 25.89 4.90 -6.53
CA ALA A 153 25.08 5.02 -7.75
C ALA A 153 24.02 3.91 -7.85
N ALA A 154 24.40 2.66 -7.55
CA ALA A 154 23.45 1.54 -7.53
C ALA A 154 22.36 1.74 -6.47
N ALA A 155 22.72 2.18 -5.27
CA ALA A 155 21.76 2.48 -4.20
C ALA A 155 20.83 3.65 -4.55
N ALA A 156 21.35 4.71 -5.17
CA ALA A 156 20.55 5.85 -5.62
C ALA A 156 19.53 5.46 -6.70
N GLU A 157 19.91 4.59 -7.64
CA GLU A 157 19.00 4.05 -8.67
C GLU A 157 17.90 3.16 -8.08
N GLU A 158 18.26 2.30 -7.12
CA GLU A 158 17.30 1.45 -6.41
C GLU A 158 16.30 2.31 -5.64
N LEU A 159 16.78 3.33 -4.92
CA LEU A 159 15.94 4.29 -4.22
C LEU A 159 15.00 5.03 -5.16
N GLN A 160 15.49 5.52 -6.30
CA GLN A 160 14.66 6.19 -7.30
C GLN A 160 13.56 5.25 -7.84
N THR A 161 13.93 4.02 -8.22
CA THR A 161 12.99 3.01 -8.72
C THR A 161 11.90 2.72 -7.68
N ILE A 162 12.29 2.62 -6.42
CA ILE A 162 11.38 2.44 -5.30
C ILE A 162 10.46 3.66 -5.14
N GLN A 163 10.98 4.89 -5.20
CA GLN A 163 10.17 6.10 -5.08
C GLN A 163 9.13 6.21 -6.19
N GLU A 164 9.54 5.96 -7.43
CA GLU A 164 8.64 5.99 -8.60
C GLU A 164 7.53 4.94 -8.47
N SER A 165 7.89 3.71 -8.10
CA SER A 165 6.92 2.61 -7.91
C SER A 165 6.01 2.81 -6.69
N SER A 166 6.40 3.64 -5.73
CA SER A 166 5.60 3.95 -4.53
C SER A 166 4.99 5.35 -4.50
N ALA A 167 5.12 6.15 -5.56
CA ALA A 167 4.64 7.53 -5.58
C ALA A 167 3.14 7.69 -5.27
N LYS A 168 2.33 6.67 -5.59
CA LYS A 168 0.88 6.66 -5.29
C LYS A 168 0.55 6.23 -3.87
N LEU A 169 1.50 5.68 -3.12
CA LEU A 169 1.30 5.10 -1.79
C LEU A 169 1.39 6.17 -0.69
N THR A 170 0.58 7.21 -0.84
CA THR A 170 0.47 8.30 0.13
C THR A 170 -0.54 7.94 1.22
N ALA A 171 -0.39 8.54 2.40
CA ALA A 171 -1.39 8.41 3.47
C ALA A 171 -2.79 8.86 3.01
N THR A 172 -2.86 9.84 2.11
CA THR A 172 -4.11 10.35 1.53
C THR A 172 -4.79 9.30 0.64
N GLU A 173 -4.06 8.71 -0.31
CA GLU A 173 -4.65 7.72 -1.22
C GLU A 173 -5.04 6.44 -0.46
N LEU A 174 -4.23 6.00 0.50
CA LEU A 174 -4.57 4.87 1.37
C LEU A 174 -5.85 5.12 2.17
N LYS A 175 -6.01 6.31 2.74
CA LYS A 175 -7.25 6.68 3.45
C LYS A 175 -8.44 6.70 2.51
N LYS A 176 -8.28 7.21 1.30
CA LYS A 176 -9.34 7.24 0.30
C LYS A 176 -9.79 5.82 -0.06
N GLU A 177 -8.87 4.93 -0.41
CA GLU A 177 -9.16 3.52 -0.70
C GLU A 177 -9.88 2.80 0.45
N LEU A 178 -9.45 3.06 1.70
CA LEU A 178 -10.11 2.47 2.87
C LEU A 178 -11.51 3.05 3.13
N LYS A 179 -11.75 4.33 2.83
CA LYS A 179 -13.09 4.94 2.89
C LYS A 179 -13.99 4.36 1.80
N GLU A 180 -13.49 4.21 0.58
CA GLU A 180 -14.24 3.61 -0.51
C GLU A 180 -14.61 2.15 -0.21
N ALA A 181 -13.69 1.37 0.36
CA ALA A 181 -13.98 0.01 0.82
C ALA A 181 -14.98 -0.01 1.99
N ALA A 182 -14.88 0.95 2.91
CA ALA A 182 -15.75 1.04 4.08
C ALA A 182 -17.19 1.41 3.72
N PHE A 183 -17.36 2.48 2.94
CA PHE A 183 -18.64 3.15 2.77
C PHE A 183 -19.12 3.16 1.32
N GLY A 184 -18.19 3.13 0.36
CA GLY A 184 -18.46 3.26 -1.07
C GLY A 184 -17.80 4.50 -1.70
N PRO A 185 -17.76 4.60 -3.04
CA PRO A 185 -17.11 5.70 -3.74
C PRO A 185 -17.67 7.07 -3.35
N GLY A 186 -16.77 8.00 -3.00
CA GLY A 186 -17.12 9.39 -2.68
C GLY A 186 -17.82 9.62 -1.33
N ILE A 187 -17.78 8.64 -0.42
CA ILE A 187 -18.41 8.73 0.90
C ILE A 187 -17.31 8.81 1.97
N GLU A 188 -17.26 9.93 2.69
CA GLU A 188 -16.15 10.25 3.59
C GLU A 188 -16.24 9.58 4.97
N ASN A 189 -17.47 9.34 5.43
CA ASN A 189 -17.76 8.76 6.75
C ASN A 189 -19.20 8.25 6.82
N GLU A 190 -19.51 7.55 7.91
CA GLU A 190 -20.79 6.93 8.18
C GLU A 190 -21.99 7.90 8.12
N ASN A 191 -21.82 9.16 8.51
CA ASN A 191 -22.92 10.13 8.53
C ASN A 191 -23.42 10.49 7.13
N GLN A 192 -22.57 10.32 6.12
CA GLN A 192 -22.91 10.56 4.72
C GLN A 192 -23.58 9.36 4.04
N LEU A 193 -23.73 8.22 4.73
CA LEU A 193 -24.48 7.09 4.18
C LEU A 193 -25.93 7.51 3.92
N THR A 194 -26.45 7.08 2.79
CA THR A 194 -27.84 7.25 2.38
C THR A 194 -28.31 5.96 1.74
N GLU A 195 -29.62 5.71 1.70
CA GLU A 195 -30.13 4.54 0.98
C GLU A 195 -29.66 4.52 -0.48
N ALA A 196 -29.65 5.68 -1.14
CA ALA A 196 -29.23 5.81 -2.54
C ALA A 196 -27.76 5.42 -2.76
N ASN A 197 -26.85 5.87 -1.89
CA ASN A 197 -25.43 5.56 -2.06
C ASN A 197 -25.05 4.15 -1.57
N ILE A 198 -25.76 3.60 -0.58
CA ILE A 198 -25.66 2.18 -0.22
C ILE A 198 -26.10 1.33 -1.41
N LYS A 199 -27.20 1.68 -2.09
CA LYS A 199 -27.65 1.00 -3.30
C LYS A 199 -26.61 1.05 -4.41
N SER A 200 -26.14 2.24 -4.78
CA SER A 200 -25.20 2.40 -5.91
C SER A 200 -23.85 1.72 -5.65
N SER A 201 -23.34 1.77 -4.42
CA SER A 201 -22.05 1.17 -4.03
C SER A 201 -22.11 -0.35 -3.93
N ASN A 202 -23.31 -0.94 -3.81
CA ASN A 202 -23.52 -2.36 -3.57
C ASN A 202 -24.40 -2.98 -4.67
N GLY A 203 -23.96 -2.86 -5.93
CA GLY A 203 -24.54 -3.58 -7.07
C GLY A 203 -25.97 -3.20 -7.45
N ALA A 204 -26.39 -1.98 -7.10
CA ALA A 204 -27.76 -1.49 -7.28
C ALA A 204 -28.81 -2.41 -6.62
N ALA A 205 -28.53 -2.89 -5.40
CA ALA A 205 -29.48 -3.67 -4.62
C ALA A 205 -30.80 -2.89 -4.40
N THR A 206 -31.93 -3.56 -4.58
CA THR A 206 -33.27 -2.96 -4.41
C THR A 206 -33.98 -3.43 -3.16
N THR A 207 -33.62 -4.61 -2.67
CA THR A 207 -34.18 -5.22 -1.46
C THR A 207 -33.06 -5.61 -0.50
N ARG A 208 -33.41 -5.85 0.77
CA ARG A 208 -32.49 -6.43 1.74
C ARG A 208 -31.96 -7.77 1.24
N LYS A 209 -32.85 -8.63 0.70
CA LYS A 209 -32.48 -9.92 0.11
C LYS A 209 -31.47 -9.78 -1.03
N ASP A 210 -31.60 -8.78 -1.89
CA ASP A 210 -30.62 -8.53 -2.96
C ASP A 210 -29.26 -8.09 -2.41
N LEU A 211 -29.28 -7.25 -1.37
CA LEU A 211 -28.06 -6.75 -0.73
C LEU A 211 -27.32 -7.87 -0.01
N CYS A 212 -28.06 -8.65 0.78
CA CYS A 212 -27.59 -9.65 1.72
C CYS A 212 -27.37 -11.04 1.09
N GLY A 213 -27.95 -11.28 -0.08
CA GLY A 213 -28.08 -12.61 -0.64
C GLY A 213 -29.29 -13.35 -0.09
N GLY A 214 -29.69 -14.40 -0.80
CA GLY A 214 -30.71 -15.35 -0.35
C GLY A 214 -30.24 -16.78 -0.63
N THR A 215 -31.06 -17.77 -0.27
CA THR A 215 -30.70 -19.20 -0.44
C THR A 215 -30.29 -19.62 -1.85
N THR A 216 -30.65 -18.84 -2.88
CA THR A 216 -30.37 -19.11 -4.31
C THR A 216 -29.72 -17.94 -5.04
N GLY A 217 -29.50 -16.79 -4.38
CA GLY A 217 -29.06 -15.55 -5.01
C GLY A 217 -27.71 -15.06 -4.50
N VAL A 218 -26.90 -14.47 -5.39
CA VAL A 218 -25.60 -13.89 -5.03
C VAL A 218 -25.81 -12.54 -4.32
N ALA A 219 -25.22 -12.38 -3.14
CA ALA A 219 -25.25 -11.13 -2.39
C ALA A 219 -24.62 -9.98 -3.20
N LYS A 220 -25.19 -8.78 -3.11
CA LYS A 220 -24.65 -7.59 -3.79
C LYS A 220 -23.82 -6.68 -2.89
N ALA A 221 -23.76 -6.97 -1.58
CA ALA A 221 -22.91 -6.25 -0.64
C ALA A 221 -21.44 -6.27 -1.11
N ARG A 222 -20.84 -5.08 -1.15
CA ARG A 222 -19.46 -4.82 -1.55
C ARG A 222 -18.71 -3.97 -0.53
N THR A 223 -19.41 -3.18 0.27
CA THR A 223 -18.82 -2.28 1.27
C THR A 223 -18.86 -2.89 2.67
N ILE A 224 -17.89 -2.54 3.53
CA ILE A 224 -17.88 -3.02 4.92
C ILE A 224 -19.16 -2.59 5.66
N ALA A 225 -19.64 -1.37 5.42
CA ALA A 225 -20.90 -0.86 5.95
C ALA A 225 -22.09 -1.76 5.56
N ALA A 226 -22.18 -2.22 4.31
CA ALA A 226 -23.23 -3.15 3.88
C ALA A 226 -23.10 -4.53 4.54
N PHE A 227 -21.87 -5.03 4.76
CA PHE A 227 -21.67 -6.28 5.50
C PHE A 227 -22.09 -6.16 6.97
N ILE A 228 -21.80 -5.03 7.62
CA ILE A 228 -22.28 -4.75 8.99
C ILE A 228 -23.81 -4.77 9.02
N TYR A 229 -24.49 -4.08 8.10
CA TYR A 229 -25.96 -4.12 8.04
C TYR A 229 -26.51 -5.52 7.79
N TYR A 230 -25.92 -6.24 6.84
CA TYR A 230 -26.33 -7.60 6.49
C TYR A 230 -26.27 -8.54 7.70
N ILE A 231 -25.12 -8.57 8.37
CA ILE A 231 -24.87 -9.52 9.45
C ILE A 231 -25.62 -9.13 10.73
N CYS A 232 -25.79 -7.83 10.98
CA CYS A 232 -26.22 -7.37 12.29
C CYS A 232 -27.65 -6.86 12.37
N ALA A 233 -28.18 -6.25 11.32
CA ALA A 233 -29.51 -5.66 11.40
C ALA A 233 -30.57 -6.77 11.39
N GLY A 234 -31.45 -6.78 12.40
CA GLY A 234 -32.63 -7.64 12.39
C GLY A 234 -33.61 -7.24 11.29
N GLU A 235 -34.56 -8.12 10.98
CA GLU A 235 -35.69 -7.83 10.10
C GLU A 235 -37.04 -7.96 10.83
N GLN A 236 -38.12 -7.53 10.19
CA GLN A 236 -39.46 -7.54 10.78
C GLN A 236 -39.88 -8.92 11.31
N THR A 237 -39.47 -9.98 10.62
CA THR A 237 -39.67 -11.39 11.00
C THR A 237 -38.90 -11.80 12.26
N ASP A 238 -37.85 -11.04 12.62
CA ASP A 238 -37.04 -11.24 13.81
C ASP A 238 -37.61 -10.47 15.00
N SER A 239 -38.85 -10.82 15.40
CA SER A 239 -39.56 -10.13 16.48
C SER A 239 -39.66 -8.61 16.25
N SER A 240 -40.11 -8.18 15.07
CA SER A 240 -40.15 -6.76 14.65
C SER A 240 -38.77 -6.07 14.64
N GLY A 241 -37.72 -6.83 14.29
CA GLY A 241 -36.34 -6.34 14.27
C GLY A 241 -35.71 -6.18 15.64
N ALA A 242 -36.31 -6.73 16.69
CA ALA A 242 -35.85 -6.59 18.07
C ALA A 242 -34.64 -7.50 18.38
N VAL A 243 -34.38 -8.54 17.60
CA VAL A 243 -33.23 -9.42 17.82
C VAL A 243 -31.92 -8.65 17.63
N LYS A 244 -31.00 -8.83 18.59
CA LYS A 244 -29.72 -8.11 18.69
C LYS A 244 -28.56 -9.03 18.30
N TYR A 245 -28.39 -9.31 17.01
CA TYR A 245 -27.42 -10.31 16.54
C TYR A 245 -25.97 -9.97 16.84
N CYS A 246 -25.61 -8.68 16.84
CA CYS A 246 -24.22 -8.25 16.92
C CYS A 246 -23.87 -7.53 18.22
N GLU A 247 -24.73 -6.62 18.67
CA GLU A 247 -24.50 -5.90 19.92
C GLU A 247 -25.81 -5.57 20.67
N ASN A 248 -25.79 -5.67 21.99
CA ASN A 248 -26.96 -5.54 22.86
C ASN A 248 -27.66 -4.16 22.78
N THR A 249 -26.93 -3.10 22.40
CA THR A 249 -27.44 -1.73 22.27
C THR A 249 -27.81 -1.34 20.84
N GLN A 250 -27.73 -2.25 19.86
CA GLN A 250 -28.15 -1.94 18.50
C GLN A 250 -29.65 -1.59 18.46
N ALA A 251 -30.05 -0.61 17.65
CA ALA A 251 -31.45 -0.24 17.46
C ALA A 251 -32.25 -1.41 16.85
N ALA A 252 -33.57 -1.43 17.08
CA ALA A 252 -34.43 -2.37 16.36
C ALA A 252 -34.55 -1.94 14.90
N ASN A 253 -34.46 -2.89 13.97
CA ASN A 253 -34.59 -2.62 12.54
C ASN A 253 -35.81 -3.35 11.98
N ASN A 254 -36.96 -2.70 11.96
CA ASN A 254 -38.22 -3.28 11.50
C ASN A 254 -38.37 -3.21 9.97
N ASN A 255 -37.33 -3.59 9.23
CA ASN A 255 -37.37 -3.61 7.77
C ASN A 255 -38.11 -4.88 7.29
N ALA A 256 -39.09 -4.71 6.40
CA ALA A 256 -39.93 -5.80 5.87
C ALA A 256 -39.22 -6.73 4.87
N GLY A 257 -37.92 -6.52 4.60
CA GLY A 257 -37.09 -7.31 3.68
C GLY A 257 -37.29 -6.99 2.19
N SER A 258 -38.46 -6.45 1.81
CA SER A 258 -38.86 -6.16 0.42
C SER A 258 -38.31 -4.85 -0.14
N THR A 259 -37.68 -4.00 0.69
CA THR A 259 -37.05 -2.73 0.27
C THR A 259 -35.78 -2.47 1.09
N LEU A 260 -35.05 -1.40 0.78
CA LEU A 260 -33.92 -0.92 1.58
C LEU A 260 -34.31 0.22 2.53
N THR A 261 -35.60 0.47 2.75
CA THR A 261 -36.07 1.55 3.62
C THR A 261 -35.41 1.48 5.00
N GLY A 262 -34.76 2.58 5.40
CA GLY A 262 -34.10 2.70 6.71
C GLY A 262 -32.73 2.00 6.83
N VAL A 263 -32.18 1.46 5.72
CA VAL A 263 -30.87 0.79 5.70
C VAL A 263 -29.76 1.72 6.19
N ASP A 264 -29.78 3.01 5.82
CA ASP A 264 -28.75 3.96 6.21
C ASP A 264 -28.80 4.26 7.71
N ALA A 265 -30.00 4.44 8.28
CA ALA A 265 -30.19 4.68 9.71
C ALA A 265 -29.71 3.48 10.54
N ALA A 266 -30.10 2.26 10.17
CA ALA A 266 -29.66 1.03 10.84
C ALA A 266 -28.15 0.82 10.70
N THR A 267 -27.58 1.08 9.52
CA THR A 267 -26.14 0.96 9.28
C THR A 267 -25.36 1.98 10.12
N LYS A 268 -25.81 3.24 10.17
CA LYS A 268 -25.20 4.29 11.01
C LYS A 268 -25.23 3.93 12.49
N ASP A 269 -26.37 3.45 13.00
CA ASP A 269 -26.48 3.02 14.39
C ASP A 269 -25.51 1.89 14.70
N LEU A 270 -25.44 0.85 13.86
CA LEU A 270 -24.49 -0.26 14.04
C LEU A 270 -23.03 0.21 14.02
N ILE A 271 -22.65 1.05 13.05
CA ILE A 271 -21.28 1.60 12.98
C ILE A 271 -20.97 2.45 14.22
N SER A 272 -21.96 3.16 14.78
CA SER A 272 -21.78 3.95 16.01
C SER A 272 -21.46 3.11 17.24
N LYS A 273 -21.76 1.79 17.21
CA LYS A 273 -21.40 0.87 18.30
C LYS A 273 -20.00 0.29 18.15
N CYS A 274 -19.31 0.56 17.04
CA CYS A 274 -17.93 0.13 16.90
C CYS A 274 -17.05 0.86 17.92
N PRO A 275 -16.13 0.16 18.60
CA PRO A 275 -15.21 0.78 19.54
C PRO A 275 -14.40 1.91 18.90
N ASP A 276 -14.04 2.89 19.73
CA ASP A 276 -13.17 3.97 19.31
C ASP A 276 -11.84 3.44 18.78
N LYS A 277 -11.34 4.12 17.75
CA LYS A 277 -10.08 3.76 17.11
C LYS A 277 -8.90 4.00 18.04
N SER A 278 -7.86 3.19 17.86
CA SER A 278 -6.53 3.53 18.34
C SER A 278 -6.00 4.78 17.60
N GLN A 279 -5.47 5.74 18.34
CA GLN A 279 -4.76 6.90 17.77
C GLN A 279 -3.38 6.52 17.23
N LYS A 280 -2.92 5.29 17.49
CA LYS A 280 -1.63 4.81 17.05
C LYS A 280 -1.60 4.68 15.53
N GLU A 281 -0.48 5.10 14.95
CA GLU A 281 -0.16 4.83 13.56
C GLU A 281 -0.26 3.33 13.26
N ILE A 282 -0.93 2.97 12.16
CA ILE A 282 -1.07 1.56 11.77
C ILE A 282 0.15 1.10 10.98
N SER A 283 0.69 -0.04 11.37
CA SER A 283 1.79 -0.66 10.63
C SER A 283 1.27 -1.47 9.45
N SER A 284 2.12 -1.58 8.43
CA SER A 284 2.01 -2.54 7.33
C SER A 284 1.63 -3.96 7.77
N ALA A 285 2.32 -4.50 8.77
CA ALA A 285 2.07 -5.85 9.26
C ALA A 285 0.71 -5.99 9.95
N GLU A 286 0.27 -4.95 10.67
CA GLU A 286 -1.04 -4.92 11.35
C GLU A 286 -2.18 -4.95 10.33
N LEU A 287 -2.12 -4.13 9.27
CA LEU A 287 -3.10 -4.13 8.18
C LEU A 287 -3.25 -5.51 7.53
N LEU A 288 -2.12 -6.15 7.18
CA LEU A 288 -2.13 -7.46 6.52
C LEU A 288 -2.66 -8.55 7.43
N THR A 289 -2.30 -8.51 8.71
CA THR A 289 -2.77 -9.47 9.71
C THR A 289 -4.29 -9.38 9.86
N GLN A 290 -4.84 -8.18 10.01
CA GLN A 290 -6.29 -7.99 10.19
C GLN A 290 -7.08 -8.48 8.98
N ALA A 291 -6.58 -8.21 7.77
CA ALA A 291 -7.20 -8.68 6.55
C ALA A 291 -7.13 -10.19 6.38
N ALA A 292 -5.97 -10.81 6.62
CA ALA A 292 -5.82 -12.26 6.54
C ALA A 292 -6.71 -12.96 7.56
N GLN A 293 -6.78 -12.43 8.79
CA GLN A 293 -7.67 -12.95 9.83
C GLN A 293 -9.14 -12.90 9.41
N PHE A 294 -9.59 -11.78 8.84
CA PHE A 294 -10.95 -11.67 8.33
C PHE A 294 -11.21 -12.68 7.20
N GLN A 295 -10.28 -12.81 6.25
CA GLN A 295 -10.40 -13.78 5.17
C GLN A 295 -10.44 -15.23 5.66
N GLU A 296 -9.61 -15.61 6.62
CA GLU A 296 -9.61 -16.97 7.17
C GLU A 296 -10.87 -17.29 7.97
N LYS A 297 -11.29 -16.38 8.86
CA LYS A 297 -12.55 -16.54 9.60
C LYS A 297 -13.76 -16.63 8.66
N SER A 298 -13.72 -15.88 7.56
CA SER A 298 -14.78 -15.90 6.57
C SER A 298 -14.91 -17.22 5.80
N LYS A 299 -13.83 -18.02 5.73
CA LYS A 299 -13.84 -19.37 5.12
C LYS A 299 -14.29 -20.46 6.09
N GLN A 300 -14.11 -20.25 7.39
CA GLN A 300 -14.25 -21.31 8.42
C GLN A 300 -15.67 -21.46 9.01
N LYS A 301 -16.60 -20.53 8.79
CA LYS A 301 -17.97 -20.59 9.34
C LYS A 301 -19.05 -20.53 8.24
N THR A 302 -19.71 -21.67 8.05
CA THR A 302 -21.05 -21.91 7.46
C THR A 302 -21.34 -21.45 6.02
N LYS A 303 -22.22 -22.20 5.33
CA LYS A 303 -22.71 -21.96 3.94
C LYS A 303 -23.17 -20.51 3.65
N GLU A 304 -23.52 -19.74 4.67
CA GLU A 304 -24.00 -18.35 4.54
C GLU A 304 -22.86 -17.33 4.35
N LEU A 305 -21.67 -17.58 4.92
CA LEU A 305 -20.52 -16.68 4.79
C LEU A 305 -19.73 -16.97 3.50
N THR A 306 -19.85 -18.18 2.96
CA THR A 306 -19.13 -18.65 1.76
C THR A 306 -19.53 -17.91 0.48
N LEU A 307 -20.73 -17.31 0.43
CA LEU A 307 -21.15 -16.49 -0.71
C LEU A 307 -20.61 -15.04 -0.66
N ALA A 308 -20.46 -14.47 0.54
CA ALA A 308 -20.01 -13.09 0.75
C ALA A 308 -18.53 -12.84 0.37
N THR A 309 -17.70 -13.88 0.45
CA THR A 309 -16.24 -13.74 0.40
C THR A 309 -15.65 -13.61 -1.00
N SER A 310 -16.37 -14.08 -2.02
CA SER A 310 -15.88 -14.04 -3.42
C SER A 310 -15.85 -12.64 -4.04
N GLN A 311 -16.44 -11.64 -3.38
CA GLN A 311 -16.70 -10.29 -3.93
C GLN A 311 -16.18 -9.15 -3.05
N LEU A 312 -15.45 -9.45 -1.98
CA LEU A 312 -14.86 -8.45 -1.11
C LEU A 312 -13.84 -7.59 -1.90
N PRO A 313 -13.98 -6.25 -1.92
CA PRO A 313 -13.00 -5.33 -2.51
C PRO A 313 -11.66 -5.32 -1.74
N THR A 314 -11.60 -5.98 -0.58
CA THR A 314 -10.39 -6.11 0.22
C THR A 314 -9.24 -6.71 -0.58
N ALA A 315 -9.47 -7.59 -1.56
CA ALA A 315 -8.38 -8.14 -2.36
C ALA A 315 -7.61 -7.09 -3.18
N ALA A 316 -8.25 -6.03 -3.67
CA ALA A 316 -7.59 -4.96 -4.42
C ALA A 316 -6.90 -3.96 -3.48
N ALA A 317 -7.62 -3.48 -2.46
CA ALA A 317 -7.06 -2.59 -1.44
C ALA A 317 -5.88 -3.25 -0.69
N LEU A 318 -5.97 -4.55 -0.39
CA LEU A 318 -4.88 -5.33 0.21
C LEU A 318 -3.73 -5.61 -0.73
N ARG A 319 -3.96 -5.72 -2.04
CA ARG A 319 -2.86 -5.81 -3.02
C ARG A 319 -2.08 -4.50 -3.08
N THR A 320 -2.77 -3.36 -3.11
CA THR A 320 -2.15 -2.03 -3.08
C THR A 320 -1.41 -1.78 -1.76
N VAL A 321 -2.03 -2.15 -0.63
CA VAL A 321 -1.39 -2.09 0.70
C VAL A 321 -0.21 -3.06 0.80
N MET A 322 -0.32 -4.31 0.33
CA MET A 322 0.78 -5.28 0.31
C MET A 322 1.96 -4.76 -0.50
N PHE A 323 1.70 -4.16 -1.68
CA PHE A 323 2.75 -3.53 -2.48
C PHE A 323 3.46 -2.44 -1.68
N ALA A 324 2.72 -1.58 -0.97
CA ALA A 324 3.28 -0.55 -0.09
C ALA A 324 4.11 -1.09 1.08
N CYS A 325 3.70 -2.23 1.62
CA CYS A 325 4.41 -2.89 2.72
C CYS A 325 5.75 -3.47 2.25
N ILE A 326 5.76 -4.13 1.09
CA ILE A 326 6.96 -4.72 0.47
C ILE A 326 7.95 -3.60 0.13
N THR A 327 7.49 -2.49 -0.44
CA THR A 327 8.35 -1.36 -0.79
C THR A 327 8.99 -0.71 0.45
N ARG A 328 8.25 -0.57 1.56
CA ARG A 328 8.83 -0.08 2.84
C ARG A 328 9.85 -1.04 3.44
N GLN A 329 9.63 -2.34 3.33
CA GLN A 329 10.58 -3.33 3.83
C GLN A 329 11.90 -3.25 3.04
N GLN A 330 11.84 -3.05 1.73
CA GLN A 330 13.03 -2.83 0.91
C GLN A 330 13.75 -1.51 1.25
N GLN A 331 13.03 -0.40 1.46
CA GLN A 331 13.65 0.87 1.90
C GLN A 331 14.33 0.77 3.28
N ARG A 332 13.79 -0.02 4.21
CA ARG A 332 14.43 -0.25 5.52
C ARG A 332 15.71 -1.07 5.41
N GLN A 333 15.83 -1.97 4.43
CA GLN A 333 17.07 -2.69 4.16
C GLN A 333 18.13 -1.75 3.58
N ILE A 334 17.74 -0.79 2.74
CA ILE A 334 18.63 0.25 2.22
C ILE A 334 19.12 1.18 3.34
N LYS A 335 18.25 1.59 4.28
CA LYS A 335 18.67 2.36 5.48
C LYS A 335 19.57 1.58 6.45
N ARG A 336 19.62 0.25 6.38
CA ARG A 336 20.54 -0.60 7.15
C ARG A 336 21.91 -0.78 6.49
N TRP A 337 22.21 0.00 5.45
CA TRP A 337 23.58 0.20 5.01
C TRP A 337 24.45 0.54 6.23
N PRO A 338 25.56 -0.17 6.43
CA PRO A 338 26.21 -0.21 7.73
C PRO A 338 26.76 1.16 8.11
N GLU A 339 26.26 1.73 9.20
CA GLU A 339 26.89 2.80 9.98
C GLU A 339 28.28 2.41 10.54
N THR A 340 28.76 1.20 10.22
CA THR A 340 30.08 0.70 10.59
C THR A 340 30.98 0.58 9.36
N TYR A 341 31.49 1.71 8.87
CA TYR A 341 32.82 1.75 8.25
C TYR A 341 33.82 2.26 9.29
N PRO A 342 34.74 1.40 9.80
CA PRO A 342 35.76 1.79 10.79
C PRO A 342 36.93 2.58 10.15
N GLY A 343 36.65 3.47 9.18
CA GLY A 343 37.68 4.18 8.41
C GLY A 343 37.84 5.67 8.71
N CYS A 344 36.94 6.28 9.48
CA CYS A 344 37.01 7.70 9.86
C CYS A 344 36.93 7.86 11.37
N LYS A 345 37.99 7.44 12.07
CA LYS A 345 38.44 8.13 13.28
C LYS A 345 39.79 8.75 12.95
N ALA A 346 39.82 10.08 12.85
CA ALA A 346 41.03 10.85 13.10
C ALA A 346 41.14 11.04 14.62
#